data_AF-A0A2T0L235-F1
#
_entry.id   AF-A0A2T0L235-F1
#
_cell.length_a   1.000
_cell.length_b   1.000
_cell.length_c   1.000
_cell.angle_alpha   90.00
_cell.angle_beta   90.00
_cell.angle_gamma   90.00
#
_symmetry.space_group_name_H-M   'P 1'
#
loop_
_entity.id
_entity.type
_entity.pdbx_description
1 polymer ?
#
loop_
_entity_poly.entity_id
_entity_poly.type
_entity_poly.pdbx_seq_one_letter_code
_entity_poly.pdbx_strand_id
1 'polypeptide(L)'
;MPSKYALTVSLTEHLCHFVEGQVGSGRYRTASEVVREALRLLEAQFSNPMLSTQNAVAPGDEPQAAVAEKIDRGVPVQRRGRAL
;
A
#
# COMPACT_ATOMS: atom_id res chain seq x y z
N MET A 1 7.49 36.24 14.78
CA MET A 1 6.74 35.86 16.00
C MET A 1 5.80 34.73 15.61
N PRO A 2 5.93 33.49 16.14
CA PRO A 2 4.95 32.46 15.85
C PRO A 2 3.58 32.93 16.35
N SER A 3 2.62 33.07 15.44
CA SER A 3 1.25 33.48 15.75
C SER A 3 0.58 32.35 16.53
N LYS A 4 0.32 32.58 17.82
CA LYS A 4 -0.40 31.62 18.67
C LYS A 4 -1.85 31.55 18.19
N TYR A 5 -2.21 30.48 17.50
CA TYR A 5 -3.60 30.21 17.10
C TYR A 5 -4.30 29.39 18.20
N ALA A 6 -5.49 29.83 18.63
CA ALA A 6 -6.30 29.14 19.62
C ALA A 6 -7.62 28.71 18.98
N LEU A 7 -7.94 27.43 19.08
CA LEU A 7 -9.17 26.82 18.55
C LEU A 7 -9.88 26.09 19.69
N THR A 8 -11.17 26.38 19.88
CA THR A 8 -12.02 25.65 20.83
C THR A 8 -12.81 24.59 20.07
N VAL A 9 -12.74 23.34 20.53
CA VAL A 9 -13.43 22.21 19.92
C VAL A 9 -14.16 21.43 21.00
N SER A 10 -15.30 20.83 20.64
CA SER A 10 -16.00 19.88 21.51
C SER A 10 -15.54 18.46 21.19
N LEU A 11 -15.23 17.68 22.21
CA LEU A 11 -14.82 16.28 22.10
C LEU A 11 -15.84 15.38 22.79
N THR A 12 -15.90 14.11 22.40
CA THR A 12 -16.68 13.10 23.13
C THR A 12 -16.00 12.75 24.45
N GLU A 13 -16.77 12.25 25.41
CA GLU A 13 -16.27 11.84 26.73
C GLU A 13 -15.08 10.86 26.64
N HIS A 14 -15.19 9.87 25.75
CA HIS A 14 -14.10 8.92 25.49
C HIS A 14 -12.79 9.61 25.07
N LEU A 15 -12.87 10.61 24.19
CA LEU A 15 -11.70 11.35 23.73
C LEU A 15 -11.13 12.27 24.83
N CYS A 16 -11.98 12.83 25.68
CA CYS A 16 -11.53 13.57 26.86
C CYS A 16 -10.70 12.67 27.79
N HIS A 17 -11.20 11.50 28.14
CA HIS A 17 -10.47 10.54 28.97
C HIS A 17 -9.16 10.06 28.33
N PHE A 18 -9.16 9.86 27.01
CA PHE A 18 -7.94 9.53 26.29
C PHE A 18 -6.89 10.65 26.44
N VAL A 19 -7.27 11.91 26.21
CA VAL A 19 -6.36 13.06 26.34
C VAL A 19 -5.87 13.21 27.78
N GLU A 20 -6.74 13.07 28.77
CA GLU A 20 -6.38 13.10 30.19
C GLU A 20 -5.39 11.99 30.55
N GLY A 21 -5.61 10.76 30.08
CA GLY A 21 -4.69 9.64 30.28
C GLY A 21 -3.32 9.91 29.67
N GLN A 22 -3.27 10.50 28.47
CA GLN A 22 -2.02 10.84 27.79
C GLN A 22 -1.23 11.94 28.52
N VAL A 23 -1.92 12.93 29.08
CA VAL A 23 -1.28 13.96 29.92
C VAL A 23 -0.86 13.39 31.27
N GLY A 24 -1.72 12.60 31.92
CA GLY A 24 -1.44 11.95 33.21
C GLY A 24 -0.28 10.95 33.15
N SER A 25 -0.03 10.35 31.98
CA SER A 25 1.15 9.49 31.76
C SER A 25 2.49 10.24 31.81
N GLY A 26 2.46 11.58 31.74
CA GLY A 26 3.66 12.42 31.69
C GLY A 26 4.31 12.52 30.29
N ARG A 27 3.80 11.81 29.29
CA ARG A 27 4.30 11.88 27.91
C ARG A 27 4.02 13.24 27.25
N TYR A 28 2.95 13.91 27.66
CA TYR A 28 2.54 15.22 27.16
C TYR A 28 2.27 16.15 28.34
N ARG A 29 2.62 17.43 28.22
CA ARG A 29 2.45 18.42 29.29
C ARG A 29 1.09 19.08 29.26
N THR A 30 0.44 19.12 28.09
CA THR A 30 -0.85 19.78 27.87
C THR A 30 -1.73 19.00 26.90
N ALA A 31 -3.05 19.15 27.02
CA ALA A 31 -4.01 18.61 26.07
C ALA A 31 -3.75 19.07 24.63
N SER A 32 -3.34 20.33 24.45
CA SER A 32 -3.03 20.87 23.13
C SER A 32 -1.85 20.18 22.45
N GLU A 33 -0.90 19.62 23.19
CA GLU A 33 0.18 18.81 22.61
C GLU A 33 -0.33 17.47 22.10
N VAL A 34 -1.16 16.79 22.90
CA VAL A 34 -1.80 15.53 22.49
C VAL A 34 -2.59 15.72 21.21
N VAL A 35 -3.41 16.79 21.15
CA VAL A 35 -4.23 17.10 19.97
C VAL A 35 -3.38 17.41 18.75
N ARG A 36 -2.27 18.15 18.89
CA ARG A 36 -1.37 18.44 17.77
C ARG A 36 -0.71 17.18 17.21
N GLU A 37 -0.23 16.29 18.05
CA GLU A 37 0.35 15.02 17.57
C GLU A 37 -0.71 14.12 16.92
N ALA A 38 -1.91 14.05 17.50
CA ALA A 38 -3.01 13.30 16.90
C ALA A 38 -3.38 13.83 15.51
N LEU A 39 -3.47 15.15 15.35
CA LEU A 39 -3.73 15.78 14.06
C LEU A 39 -2.59 15.61 13.07
N ARG A 40 -1.33 15.63 13.51
CA ARG A 40 -0.17 15.35 12.62
C ARG A 40 -0.22 13.91 12.09
N LEU A 41 -0.58 12.94 12.94
CA LEU A 41 -0.76 11.55 12.51
C LEU A 41 -1.94 11.41 11.55
N LEU A 42 -3.02 12.16 11.78
CA LEU A 42 -4.19 12.18 10.89
C LEU A 42 -3.82 12.78 9.52
N GLU A 43 -3.12 13.91 9.52
CA GLU A 43 -2.61 14.55 8.31
C GLU A 43 -1.69 13.60 7.55
N ALA A 44 -0.73 12.94 8.20
CA ALA A 44 0.14 11.97 7.54
C ALA A 44 -0.63 10.81 6.85
N GLN A 45 -1.74 10.36 7.44
CA GLN A 45 -2.60 9.34 6.84
C GLN A 45 -3.35 9.85 5.60
N PHE A 46 -3.84 11.09 5.63
CA PHE A 46 -4.61 11.67 4.53
C PHE A 46 -3.74 12.33 3.44
N SER A 47 -2.54 12.79 3.78
CA SER A 47 -1.59 13.45 2.88
C SER A 47 -0.79 12.47 2.03
N ASN A 48 -0.78 11.18 2.39
CA ASN A 48 -0.11 10.14 1.60
C ASN A 48 -1.11 9.13 0.99
N PRO A 49 -1.94 9.54 0.00
CA PRO A 49 -2.83 8.61 -0.68
C PRO A 49 -2.11 7.64 -1.65
N MET A 50 -0.79 7.67 -1.80
CA MET A 50 -0.14 6.88 -2.86
C MET A 50 1.37 6.67 -2.67
N LEU A 51 1.76 5.78 -1.76
CA LEU A 51 2.99 4.99 -1.94
C LEU A 51 2.68 3.55 -1.56
N SER A 52 1.85 2.93 -2.40
CA SER A 52 1.75 1.48 -2.52
C SER A 52 3.14 0.88 -2.52
N THR A 53 3.35 -0.05 -1.60
CA THR A 53 4.14 -1.26 -1.75
C THR A 53 4.82 -1.40 -3.11
N GLN A 54 6.11 -1.06 -3.16
CA GLN A 54 7.16 -1.97 -3.59
C GLN A 54 6.69 -3.13 -4.51
N ASN A 55 6.68 -2.91 -5.83
CA ASN A 55 7.09 -3.94 -6.78
C ASN A 55 7.53 -3.34 -8.12
N ALA A 56 8.54 -2.47 -8.08
CA ALA A 56 9.37 -2.19 -9.24
C ALA A 56 10.50 -3.24 -9.24
N VAL A 57 10.20 -4.43 -9.75
CA VAL A 57 11.23 -5.32 -10.30
C VAL A 57 11.90 -4.54 -11.43
N ALA A 58 13.14 -4.11 -11.19
CA ALA A 58 14.01 -3.58 -12.23
C ALA A 58 14.37 -4.71 -13.22
N PRO A 59 14.63 -4.38 -14.51
CA PRO A 59 14.66 -5.33 -15.60
C PRO A 59 15.99 -6.08 -15.64
N GLY A 60 15.95 -7.39 -15.84
CA GLY A 60 17.16 -8.18 -16.01
C GLY A 60 16.89 -9.66 -15.75
N ASP A 61 16.25 -10.31 -16.72
CA ASP A 61 16.64 -11.65 -17.16
C ASP A 61 15.74 -12.04 -18.33
N GLU A 62 16.20 -11.72 -19.54
CA GLU A 62 15.78 -12.40 -20.76
C GLU A 62 16.65 -13.67 -20.89
N PRO A 63 16.05 -14.87 -20.77
CA PRO A 63 16.53 -16.02 -21.52
C PRO A 63 15.42 -16.48 -22.48
N GLN A 64 15.60 -16.06 -23.72
CA GLN A 64 15.38 -16.77 -24.98
C GLN A 64 14.61 -18.11 -24.97
N ALA A 65 13.67 -18.19 -25.92
CA ALA A 65 13.22 -19.36 -26.68
C ALA A 65 11.84 -19.96 -26.33
N ALA A 66 10.83 -19.57 -27.12
CA ALA A 66 9.96 -20.53 -27.81
C ALA A 66 9.30 -19.84 -29.01
N VAL A 67 9.86 -20.11 -30.19
CA VAL A 67 9.32 -19.71 -31.48
C VAL A 67 7.96 -20.36 -31.72
N ALA A 68 7.04 -19.54 -32.21
CA ALA A 68 5.66 -19.88 -32.52
C ALA A 68 5.54 -21.10 -33.45
N GLU A 69 4.71 -22.01 -32.98
CA GLU A 69 4.11 -23.17 -33.62
C GLU A 69 3.59 -22.86 -35.03
N LYS A 70 4.22 -23.45 -36.05
CA LYS A 70 3.66 -23.58 -37.40
C LYS A 70 3.05 -24.97 -37.54
N ILE A 71 1.73 -25.04 -37.49
CA ILE A 71 0.95 -26.25 -37.75
C ILE A 71 1.02 -26.54 -39.26
N ASP A 72 1.79 -27.56 -39.64
CA ASP A 72 1.96 -27.98 -41.03
C ASP A 72 1.11 -29.23 -41.33
N ARG A 73 0.30 -29.07 -42.39
CA ARG A 73 -0.18 -30.07 -43.37
C ARG A 73 -1.17 -31.19 -42.95
N GLY A 74 -2.37 -31.08 -43.55
CA GLY A 74 -3.08 -32.24 -44.11
C GLY A 74 -2.22 -32.92 -45.20
N VAL A 75 -2.37 -34.19 -45.54
CA VAL A 75 -3.53 -34.90 -46.15
C VAL A 75 -3.13 -36.41 -46.17
N PRO A 76 -4.07 -37.36 -46.33
CA PRO A 76 -4.00 -38.68 -45.69
C PRO A 76 -3.61 -39.86 -46.62
N VAL A 77 -3.70 -41.07 -46.02
CA VAL A 77 -4.17 -42.34 -46.62
C VAL A 77 -3.14 -43.29 -47.28
N GLN A 78 -3.00 -44.45 -46.62
CA GLN A 78 -3.18 -45.82 -47.15
C GLN A 78 -2.09 -46.48 -48.02
N ARG A 79 -1.58 -47.62 -47.54
CA ARG A 79 -1.74 -49.01 -48.04
C ARG A 79 -0.63 -49.89 -47.41
N ARG A 80 -0.97 -50.74 -46.44
CA ARG A 80 -1.29 -52.19 -46.55
C ARG A 80 -0.15 -53.06 -47.09
N GLY A 81 0.28 -54.01 -46.24
CA GLY A 81 0.83 -55.33 -46.60
C GLY A 81 2.35 -55.36 -46.65
N ARG A 82 3.04 -55.93 -45.65
CA ARG A 82 3.22 -57.35 -45.30
C ARG A 82 4.35 -58.01 -46.12
N ALA A 83 5.33 -58.47 -45.35
CA ALA A 83 6.51 -59.27 -45.67
C ALA A 83 6.35 -60.33 -46.78
N LEU A 84 7.40 -60.53 -47.57
CA LEU A 84 8.43 -61.57 -47.35
C LEU A 84 9.73 -61.15 -48.05
#